data_AF-A0A7Y2MUT8-F1
#
_entry.id   AF-A0A7Y2MUT8-F1
#
_cell.length_a   1.000
_cell.length_b   1.000
_cell.length_c   1.000
_cell.angle_alpha   90.00
_cell.angle_beta   90.00
_cell.angle_gamma   90.00
#
_symmetry.space_group_name_H-M   'P 1'
#
loop_
_entity.id
_entity.type
_entity.pdbx_description
1 polymer ?
#
loop_
_entity_poly.entity_id
_entity_poly.type
_entity_poly.pdbx_seq_one_letter_code
_entity_poly.pdbx_strand_id
1 'polypeptide(L)'
;MSRRLLRVGLALALLALVVVQWRAESERRALEQLRVEVGEARTAARACSQSLAADEAEFQLMAARVDSLRGAVDALEALDARGVPAERYEEYLETVDAFNDGVSRWERDADRLRQAETACRDVVAGYNALADSARAANGLQSPGT
;
A
#
# COMPACT_ATOMS: atom_id res chain seq x y z
N MET A 1 -66.83 -6.51 -22.44
CA MET A 1 -65.69 -7.25 -21.83
C MET A 1 -64.36 -6.47 -21.80
N SER A 2 -64.30 -5.16 -22.11
CA SER A 2 -63.02 -4.46 -22.36
C SER A 2 -62.42 -3.68 -21.18
N ARG A 3 -63.21 -3.13 -20.26
CA ARG A 3 -62.71 -2.24 -19.19
C ARG A 3 -61.88 -2.94 -18.10
N ARG A 4 -62.18 -4.21 -17.79
CA ARG A 4 -61.43 -4.99 -16.78
C ARG A 4 -60.06 -5.40 -17.30
N LEU A 5 -59.99 -5.87 -18.55
CA LEU A 5 -58.73 -6.21 -19.22
C LEU A 5 -57.82 -4.99 -19.36
N LEU A 6 -58.38 -3.83 -19.73
CA LEU A 6 -57.61 -2.58 -19.83
C LEU A 6 -57.01 -2.15 -18.49
N ARG A 7 -57.76 -2.27 -17.39
CA ARG A 7 -57.29 -1.95 -16.03
C ARG A 7 -56.20 -2.90 -15.55
N VAL A 8 -56.34 -4.20 -15.83
CA VAL A 8 -55.32 -5.20 -15.49
C VAL A 8 -54.03 -4.94 -16.29
N GLY A 9 -54.14 -4.66 -17.59
CA GLY A 9 -52.99 -4.30 -18.42
C GLY A 9 -52.26 -3.04 -17.93
N LEU A 10 -53.00 -1.99 -17.57
CA LEU A 10 -52.43 -0.77 -17.01
C LEU A 10 -51.73 -1.03 -15.67
N ALA A 11 -52.35 -1.81 -14.78
CA ALA A 11 -51.77 -2.15 -13.48
C ALA A 11 -50.47 -2.94 -13.64
N LEU A 12 -50.42 -3.91 -14.56
CA LEU A 12 -49.21 -4.67 -14.87
C LEU A 12 -48.11 -3.80 -15.47
N ALA A 13 -48.47 -2.88 -16.38
CA ALA A 13 -47.51 -1.94 -16.97
C ALA A 13 -46.90 -1.01 -15.91
N LEU A 14 -47.71 -0.49 -14.98
CA LEU A 14 -47.22 0.34 -13.87
C LEU A 14 -46.32 -0.47 -12.93
N LEU A 15 -46.68 -1.71 -12.61
CA LEU A 15 -45.85 -2.61 -11.80
C LEU A 15 -44.51 -2.89 -12.46
N ALA A 16 -44.50 -3.17 -13.77
CA ALA A 16 -43.27 -3.35 -14.53
C ALA A 16 -42.39 -2.09 -14.50
N LEU A 17 -43.00 -0.91 -14.63
CA LEU A 17 -42.27 0.36 -14.58
C LEU A 17 -41.65 0.61 -13.21
N VAL A 18 -42.36 0.31 -12.12
CA VAL A 18 -41.84 0.39 -10.75
C VAL A 18 -40.66 -0.55 -10.56
N VAL A 19 -40.75 -1.80 -11.03
CA VAL A 19 -39.65 -2.77 -10.95
C VAL A 19 -38.41 -2.29 -11.72
N VAL A 20 -38.59 -1.75 -12.93
CA VAL A 20 -37.50 -1.21 -13.75
C VAL A 20 -36.83 -0.01 -13.07
N GLN A 21 -37.63 0.93 -12.54
CA GLN A 21 -37.10 2.10 -11.83
C GLN A 21 -36.35 1.70 -10.56
N TRP A 22 -36.90 0.76 -9.79
CA TRP A 22 -36.26 0.23 -8.59
C TRP A 22 -34.92 -0.45 -8.91
N ARG A 23 -34.88 -1.25 -9.99
CA ARG A 23 -33.64 -1.89 -10.44
C ARG A 23 -32.59 -0.85 -10.85
N ALA A 24 -32.96 0.13 -11.67
CA ALA A 24 -32.05 1.18 -12.12
C ALA A 24 -31.48 2.00 -10.94
N GLU A 25 -32.32 2.32 -9.95
CA GLU A 25 -31.91 3.01 -8.73
C GLU A 25 -30.98 2.15 -7.87
N SER A 26 -31.24 0.84 -7.76
CA SER A 26 -30.38 -0.09 -7.03
C SER A 26 -28.99 -0.23 -7.67
N GLU A 27 -28.92 -0.28 -8.99
CA GLU A 27 -27.67 -0.35 -9.74
C GLU A 27 -26.87 0.95 -9.61
N ARG A 28 -27.54 2.11 -9.66
CA ARG A 28 -26.91 3.42 -9.44
C ARG A 28 -26.28 3.53 -8.04
N ARG A 29 -27.00 3.08 -7.00
CA ARG A 29 -26.47 3.10 -5.63
C ARG A 29 -25.27 2.17 -5.48
N ALA A 30 -25.34 0.97 -6.05
CA ALA A 30 -24.23 0.02 -6.02
C ALA A 30 -22.98 0.57 -6.72
N LEU A 31 -23.14 1.25 -7.86
CA LEU A 31 -22.03 1.92 -8.54
C LEU A 31 -21.44 3.06 -7.74
N GLU A 32 -22.27 3.91 -7.15
CA GLU A 32 -21.78 5.05 -6.38
C GLU A 32 -21.03 4.58 -5.15
N GLN A 33 -21.54 3.56 -4.47
CA GLN A 33 -20.83 2.90 -3.37
C GLN A 33 -19.48 2.34 -3.83
N LEU A 34 -19.45 1.62 -4.96
CA LEU A 34 -18.21 1.08 -5.51
C LEU A 34 -17.19 2.17 -5.90
N ARG A 35 -17.65 3.31 -6.40
CA ARG A 35 -16.77 4.46 -6.68
C ARG A 35 -16.14 5.03 -5.43
N VAL A 36 -16.93 5.15 -4.35
CA VAL A 36 -16.44 5.60 -3.05
C VAL A 36 -15.39 4.62 -2.52
N GLU A 37 -15.71 3.33 -2.49
CA GLU A 37 -14.81 2.27 -2.02
C GLU A 37 -13.49 2.24 -2.82
N VAL A 38 -13.55 2.36 -4.15
CA VAL A 38 -12.34 2.46 -5.00
C VAL A 38 -11.55 3.73 -4.70
N GLY A 39 -12.21 4.86 -4.47
CA GLY A 39 -11.58 6.12 -4.13
C GLY A 39 -10.83 6.08 -2.79
N GLU A 40 -11.46 5.49 -1.78
CA GLU A 40 -10.88 5.25 -0.46
C GLU A 40 -9.68 4.30 -0.56
N ALA A 41 -9.85 3.16 -1.23
CA ALA A 41 -8.78 2.18 -1.43
C ALA A 41 -7.58 2.76 -2.19
N ARG A 42 -7.83 3.58 -3.22
CA ARG A 42 -6.76 4.29 -3.96
C ARG A 42 -6.00 5.25 -3.05
N THR A 43 -6.71 5.95 -2.17
CA THR A 43 -6.11 6.90 -1.23
C THR A 43 -5.24 6.15 -0.22
N ALA A 44 -5.73 5.03 0.34
CA ALA A 44 -4.97 4.17 1.23
C ALA A 44 -3.71 3.60 0.56
N ALA A 45 -3.82 3.07 -0.67
CA ALA A 45 -2.70 2.53 -1.42
C ALA A 45 -1.61 3.59 -1.69
N ARG A 46 -2.01 4.82 -2.02
CA ARG A 46 -1.07 5.94 -2.19
C ARG A 46 -0.40 6.32 -0.87
N ALA A 47 -1.16 6.42 0.21
CA ALA A 47 -0.64 6.75 1.52
C ALA A 47 0.40 5.71 1.98
N CYS A 48 0.12 4.42 1.83
CA CYS A 48 1.09 3.38 2.21
C CYS A 48 2.35 3.42 1.33
N SER A 49 2.21 3.66 0.02
CA SER A 49 3.35 3.77 -0.89
C SER A 49 4.24 4.97 -0.57
N GLN A 50 3.63 6.10 -0.19
CA GLN A 50 4.37 7.30 0.22
C GLN A 50 5.08 7.10 1.55
N SER A 51 4.42 6.47 2.53
CA SER A 51 5.04 6.11 3.81
C SER A 51 6.24 5.18 3.58
N LEU A 52 6.06 4.13 2.78
CA LEU A 52 7.12 3.15 2.50
C LEU A 52 8.34 3.81 1.84
N ALA A 53 8.12 4.74 0.90
CA ALA A 53 9.21 5.50 0.28
C ALA A 53 9.95 6.40 1.27
N ALA A 54 9.25 6.98 2.25
CA ALA A 54 9.88 7.77 3.31
C ALA A 54 10.72 6.87 4.24
N ASP A 55 10.16 5.74 4.67
CA ASP A 55 10.83 4.76 5.53
C ASP A 55 12.07 4.18 4.83
N GLU A 56 11.98 3.88 3.52
CA GLU A 56 13.11 3.42 2.73
C GLU A 56 14.21 4.48 2.64
N ALA A 57 13.86 5.76 2.44
CA ALA A 57 14.84 6.84 2.41
C ALA A 57 15.57 6.99 3.76
N GLU A 58 14.86 6.91 4.89
CA GLU A 58 15.47 6.92 6.22
C GLU A 58 16.39 5.70 6.43
N PHE A 59 15.93 4.51 6.02
CA PHE A 59 16.71 3.29 6.10
C PHE A 59 18.03 3.38 5.32
N GLN A 60 18.01 3.97 4.12
CA GLN A 60 19.22 4.17 3.31
C GLN A 60 20.23 5.11 3.98
N LEU A 61 19.76 6.14 4.68
CA LEU A 61 20.65 7.04 5.45
C LEU A 61 21.31 6.28 6.62
N MET A 62 20.55 5.43 7.32
CA MET A 62 21.12 4.58 8.37
C MET A 62 22.13 3.57 7.80
N ALA A 63 21.81 2.93 6.68
CA ALA A 63 22.71 1.99 6.01
C ALA A 63 24.04 2.66 5.62
N ALA A 64 23.98 3.85 5.04
CA ALA A 64 25.17 4.63 4.70
C ALA A 64 26.01 4.98 5.95
N ARG A 65 25.37 5.28 7.09
CA ARG A 65 26.07 5.52 8.36
C ARG A 65 26.77 4.26 8.87
N VAL A 66 26.11 3.12 8.83
CA VAL A 66 26.69 1.82 9.24
C VAL A 66 27.88 1.47 8.35
N ASP A 67 27.76 1.64 7.04
CA ASP A 67 28.84 1.38 6.09
C ASP A 67 30.02 2.34 6.29
N SER A 68 29.77 3.62 6.60
CA SER A 68 30.83 4.55 6.96
C SER A 68 31.57 4.14 8.23
N LEU A 69 30.87 3.62 9.23
CA LEU A 69 31.48 3.14 10.47
C LEU A 69 32.30 1.87 10.22
N ARG A 70 31.80 0.94 9.40
CA ARG A 70 32.56 -0.24 8.95
C ARG A 70 33.87 0.19 8.29
N GLY A 71 33.82 1.13 7.35
CA GLY A 71 35.02 1.63 6.68
C GLY A 71 36.02 2.29 7.64
N ALA A 72 35.54 2.94 8.71
CA ALA A 72 36.41 3.52 9.74
C ALA A 72 37.08 2.43 10.61
N VAL A 73 36.34 1.37 10.98
CA VAL A 73 36.90 0.19 11.65
C VAL A 73 37.98 -0.45 10.78
N ASP A 74 37.66 -0.74 9.51
CA ASP A 74 38.59 -1.35 8.55
C ASP A 74 39.86 -0.50 8.37
N ALA A 75 39.73 0.83 8.34
CA ALA A 75 40.85 1.74 8.20
C ALA A 75 41.77 1.72 9.44
N LEU A 76 41.22 1.60 10.65
CA LEU A 76 42.00 1.49 11.88
C LEU A 76 42.72 0.15 11.97
N GLU A 77 42.05 -0.94 11.60
CA GLU A 77 42.64 -2.29 11.55
C GLU A 77 43.75 -2.41 10.49
N ALA A 78 43.67 -1.64 9.41
CA ALA A 78 44.66 -1.64 8.34
C ALA A 78 45.97 -0.90 8.69
N LEU A 79 46.04 -0.16 9.82
CA LEU A 79 47.22 0.63 10.19
C LEU A 79 48.47 -0.22 10.47
N ASP A 80 48.32 -1.39 11.09
CA ASP A 80 49.40 -2.34 11.36
C ASP A 80 48.86 -3.78 11.30
N ALA A 81 49.56 -4.66 10.59
CA ALA A 81 49.14 -6.06 10.41
C ALA A 81 49.10 -6.88 11.71
N ARG A 82 49.70 -6.39 12.79
CA ARG A 82 49.68 -7.02 14.12
C ARG A 82 48.47 -6.61 14.96
N GLY A 83 47.65 -5.67 14.46
CA GLY A 83 46.47 -5.13 15.13
C GLY A 83 46.53 -3.61 15.30
N VAL A 84 45.44 -3.03 15.82
CA VAL A 84 45.31 -1.59 16.01
C VAL A 84 46.38 -1.06 16.99
N PRO A 85 47.13 0.01 16.64
CA PRO A 85 48.12 0.62 17.53
C PRO A 85 47.51 1.08 18.88
N ALA A 86 48.27 0.96 19.96
CA ALA A 86 47.79 1.22 21.33
C ALA A 86 47.28 2.66 21.49
N GLU A 87 47.93 3.63 20.85
CA GLU A 87 47.56 5.04 20.85
C GLU A 87 46.28 5.36 20.06
N ARG A 88 45.77 4.42 19.26
CA ARG A 88 44.51 4.53 18.50
C ARG A 88 43.42 3.59 19.03
N TYR A 89 43.74 2.79 20.05
CA TYR A 89 42.85 1.71 20.50
C TYR A 89 41.54 2.22 21.12
N GLU A 90 41.58 3.36 21.82
CA GLU A 90 40.37 4.01 22.35
C GLU A 90 39.42 4.43 21.23
N GLU A 91 39.93 5.11 20.20
CA GLU A 91 39.14 5.49 19.01
C GLU A 91 38.56 4.26 18.28
N TYR A 92 39.32 3.17 18.21
CA TYR A 92 38.84 1.91 17.65
C TYR A 92 37.67 1.33 18.44
N LEU A 93 37.78 1.27 19.77
CA LEU A 93 36.68 0.76 20.61
C LEU A 93 35.43 1.63 20.47
N GLU A 94 35.56 2.96 20.50
CA GLU A 94 34.43 3.87 20.29
C GLU A 94 33.77 3.67 18.92
N THR A 95 34.57 3.47 17.86
CA THR A 95 34.08 3.26 16.50
C THR A 95 33.38 1.91 16.36
N VAL A 96 33.95 0.85 16.94
CA VAL A 96 33.35 -0.50 16.94
C VAL A 96 32.05 -0.53 17.72
N ASP A 97 32.01 0.12 18.89
CA ASP A 97 30.77 0.23 19.68
C ASP A 97 29.70 0.97 18.89
N ALA A 98 30.03 2.11 18.28
CA ALA A 98 29.11 2.86 17.42
C ALA A 98 28.64 2.03 16.21
N PHE A 99 29.53 1.24 15.60
CA PHE A 99 29.22 0.33 14.50
C PHE A 99 28.24 -0.76 14.96
N ASN A 100 28.51 -1.45 16.06
CA ASN A 100 27.66 -2.51 16.61
C ASN A 100 26.26 -2.00 16.98
N ASP A 101 26.21 -0.82 17.58
CA ASP A 101 24.97 -0.11 17.88
C ASP A 101 24.19 0.25 16.61
N GLY A 102 24.91 0.69 15.57
CA GLY A 102 24.38 1.02 14.26
C GLY A 102 23.79 -0.21 13.56
N VAL A 103 24.54 -1.31 13.48
CA VAL A 103 24.08 -2.59 12.92
C VAL A 103 22.81 -3.07 13.62
N SER A 104 22.80 -3.06 14.95
CA SER A 104 21.63 -3.48 15.73
C SER A 104 20.39 -2.64 15.43
N ARG A 105 20.53 -1.34 15.19
CA ARG A 105 19.43 -0.46 14.78
C ARG A 105 18.99 -0.75 13.35
N TRP A 106 19.95 -0.84 12.44
CA TRP A 106 19.73 -1.16 11.03
C TRP A 106 18.96 -2.47 10.84
N GLU A 107 19.31 -3.55 11.56
CA GLU A 107 18.56 -4.82 11.48
C GLU A 107 17.09 -4.66 11.87
N ARG A 108 16.81 -3.94 12.97
CA ARG A 108 15.44 -3.68 13.42
C ARG A 108 14.65 -2.83 12.41
N ASP A 109 15.29 -1.84 11.82
CA ASP A 109 14.65 -0.98 10.82
C ASP A 109 14.41 -1.75 9.51
N ALA A 110 15.31 -2.66 9.14
CA ALA A 110 15.12 -3.57 8.00
C ALA A 110 13.92 -4.50 8.23
N ASP A 111 13.76 -5.04 9.44
CA ASP A 111 12.61 -5.87 9.79
C ASP A 111 11.29 -5.09 9.73
N ARG A 112 11.28 -3.87 10.25
CA ARG A 112 10.11 -2.97 10.18
C ARG A 112 9.76 -2.62 8.74
N LEU A 113 10.75 -2.27 7.92
CA LEU A 113 10.54 -1.93 6.51
C LEU A 113 9.93 -3.12 5.74
N ARG A 114 10.41 -4.35 5.99
CA ARG A 114 9.83 -5.58 5.39
C ARG A 114 8.38 -5.82 5.82
N GLN A 115 8.05 -5.54 7.08
CA GLN A 115 6.67 -5.63 7.57
C GLN A 115 5.78 -4.55 6.92
N ALA A 116 6.25 -3.31 6.83
CA ALA A 116 5.55 -2.22 6.18
C ALA A 116 5.32 -2.48 4.68
N GLU A 117 6.32 -3.02 3.99
CA GLU A 117 6.22 -3.42 2.59
C GLU A 117 5.13 -4.49 2.40
N THR A 118 5.15 -5.53 3.25
CA THR A 118 4.15 -6.60 3.20
C THR A 118 2.74 -6.05 3.40
N ALA A 119 2.55 -5.22 4.42
CA ALA A 119 1.25 -4.58 4.68
C ALA A 119 0.79 -3.68 3.52
N CYS A 120 1.70 -2.91 2.92
CA CYS A 120 1.35 -2.05 1.78
C CYS A 120 1.01 -2.86 0.52
N ARG A 121 1.68 -4.00 0.29
CA ARG A 121 1.31 -4.93 -0.80
C ARG A 121 -0.12 -5.42 -0.66
N ASP A 122 -0.56 -5.76 0.56
CA ASP A 122 -1.94 -6.19 0.80
C ASP A 122 -2.96 -5.07 0.51
N VAL A 123 -2.65 -3.83 0.91
CA VAL A 123 -3.49 -2.65 0.61
C VAL A 123 -3.59 -2.43 -0.91
N VAL A 124 -2.46 -2.50 -1.62
CA VAL A 124 -2.42 -2.34 -3.08
C VAL A 124 -3.18 -3.47 -3.78
N ALA A 125 -3.06 -4.71 -3.30
CA ALA A 125 -3.82 -5.84 -3.83
C ALA A 125 -5.33 -5.64 -3.65
N GLY A 126 -5.77 -5.17 -2.47
CA GLY A 126 -7.16 -4.82 -2.20
C GLY A 126 -7.69 -3.72 -3.13
N TYR A 127 -6.91 -2.65 -3.33
CA TYR A 127 -7.24 -1.60 -4.30
C TYR A 127 -7.38 -2.16 -5.73
N ASN A 128 -6.46 -3.01 -6.18
CA ASN A 128 -6.50 -3.58 -7.52
C ASN A 128 -7.74 -4.45 -7.72
N ALA A 129 -8.10 -5.29 -6.75
CA ALA A 129 -9.30 -6.11 -6.79
C ALA A 129 -10.60 -5.27 -6.88
N LEU A 130 -10.68 -4.19 -6.10
CA LEU A 130 -11.81 -3.25 -6.17
C LEU A 130 -11.86 -2.52 -7.51
N ALA A 131 -10.71 -2.06 -8.01
CA ALA A 131 -10.62 -1.39 -9.30
C ALA A 131 -11.03 -2.32 -10.45
N ASP A 132 -10.65 -3.59 -10.42
CA ASP A 132 -11.06 -4.59 -11.40
C ASP A 132 -12.57 -4.86 -11.35
N SER A 133 -13.12 -4.99 -10.14
CA SER A 133 -14.57 -5.12 -9.93
C SER A 133 -15.34 -3.93 -10.50
N ALA A 134 -14.82 -2.71 -10.31
CA ALA A 134 -15.41 -1.48 -10.87
C ALA A 134 -15.30 -1.40 -12.39
N ARG A 135 -14.20 -1.84 -12.98
CA ARG A 135 -14.05 -1.95 -14.45
C ARG A 135 -15.05 -2.95 -15.03
N ALA A 136 -15.20 -4.11 -14.39
CA ALA A 136 -16.17 -5.12 -14.80
C ALA A 136 -17.61 -4.59 -14.70
N ALA A 137 -17.97 -3.92 -13.61
CA ALA A 137 -19.29 -3.34 -13.42
C ALA A 137 -19.62 -2.23 -14.45
N ASN A 138 -18.66 -1.38 -14.80
CA ASN A 138 -18.82 -0.36 -15.85
C ASN A 138 -18.87 -0.99 -17.26
N GLY A 139 -18.12 -2.07 -17.51
CA GLY A 139 -18.14 -2.79 -18.78
C GLY A 139 -19.46 -3.52 -19.05
N LEU A 140 -20.12 -4.05 -18.00
CA LEU A 140 -21.46 -4.65 -18.08
C LEU A 140 -22.58 -3.61 -18.29
N GLN A 141 -22.29 -2.32 -18.09
CA GLN A 141 -23.23 -1.21 -18.26
C GLN A 141 -23.16 -0.50 -19.61
N SER A 142 -22.40 -1.01 -20.58
CA SER A 142 -22.63 -0.68 -21.99
C SER A 142 -23.69 -1.63 -22.55
N PRO A 143 -25.00 -1.29 -22.51
CA PRO A 143 -25.91 -1.90 -23.46
C PRO A 143 -25.43 -1.48 -24.85
N GLY A 144 -25.30 -2.46 -25.73
CA GLY A 144 -25.03 -2.22 -27.14
C GLY A 144 -25.95 -1.13 -27.69
N THR A 145 -25.37 -0.32 -28.56
CA THR A 145 -26.05 0.34 -29.68
C THR A 145 -27.17 -0.49 -30.27
#